data_AF-A0A8J0TKA1-F1
#
_entry.id   AF-A0A8J0TKA1-F1
#
_cell.length_a   1.000
_cell.length_b   1.000
_cell.length_c   1.000
_cell.angle_alpha   90.00
_cell.angle_beta   90.00
_cell.angle_gamma   90.00
#
_symmetry.space_group_name_H-M   'P 1'
#
loop_
_entity.id
_entity.type
_entity.pdbx_description
1 polymer ?
#
loop_
_entity_poly.entity_id
_entity_poly.type
_entity_poly.pdbx_seq_one_letter_code
_entity_poly.pdbx_strand_id
1 'polypeptide(L)'
;MHRRGVGAGVIAKKKLAEKKGFVTVGEMKSSLNWETERAKHVLEHLLKEGLAWVDSQAPGEAQYWLPALFTALYCPQMNMEENGGPS
;
A
#
# COMPACT_ATOMS: atom_id res chain seq x y z
N MET A 1 13.70 -4.25 41.66
CA MET A 1 14.41 -3.46 40.62
C MET A 1 14.21 -4.14 39.27
N HIS A 2 13.38 -3.59 38.38
CA HIS A 2 13.31 -4.02 36.98
C HIS A 2 12.93 -2.81 36.13
N ARG A 3 13.95 -2.18 35.52
CA ARG A 3 13.77 -1.23 34.42
C ARG A 3 13.56 -2.02 33.12
N ARG A 4 12.69 -1.51 32.24
CA ARG A 4 12.66 -1.60 30.76
C ARG A 4 11.29 -1.01 30.36
N GLY A 5 11.17 0.18 29.77
CA GLY A 5 11.79 0.60 28.51
C GLY A 5 10.71 0.54 27.41
N VAL A 6 9.72 1.44 27.46
CA VAL A 6 8.64 1.50 26.46
C VAL A 6 9.13 2.30 25.26
N GLY A 7 9.78 1.62 24.33
CA GLY A 7 10.14 2.12 23.01
C GLY A 7 9.58 1.18 21.95
N ALA A 8 8.28 1.30 21.63
CA ALA A 8 7.64 0.45 20.63
C ALA A 8 6.44 1.12 19.91
N GLY A 9 6.30 2.45 20.00
CA GLY A 9 5.17 3.17 19.41
C GLY A 9 5.27 3.44 17.90
N VAL A 10 6.45 3.31 17.30
CA VAL A 10 6.70 3.80 15.93
C VAL A 10 6.73 2.71 14.86
N ILE A 11 6.77 1.44 15.25
CA ILE A 11 6.95 0.29 14.33
C ILE A 11 5.64 -0.37 13.89
N ALA A 12 4.50 0.00 14.49
CA ALA A 12 3.21 -0.65 14.24
C ALA A 12 2.48 -0.16 12.97
N LYS A 13 2.84 1.00 12.41
CA LYS A 13 2.11 1.57 11.26
C LYS A 13 2.48 0.97 9.89
N LYS A 14 3.63 0.31 9.77
CA LYS A 14 4.07 -0.29 8.50
C LYS A 14 3.39 -1.64 8.18
N LYS A 15 2.85 -2.32 9.20
CA LYS A 15 2.34 -3.69 9.09
C LYS A 15 0.88 -3.83 8.67
N LEU A 16 0.13 -2.73 8.59
CA LEU A 16 -1.30 -2.79 8.28
C LEU A 16 -1.57 -2.88 6.76
N ALA A 17 -0.74 -2.20 5.95
CA ALA A 17 -0.82 -2.27 4.48
C ALA A 17 -0.32 -3.62 3.90
N GLU A 18 0.44 -4.40 4.67
CA GLU A 18 1.01 -5.68 4.21
C GLU A 18 -0.01 -6.84 4.17
N LYS A 19 -1.25 -6.67 4.65
CA LYS A 19 -2.23 -7.76 4.77
C LYS A 19 -3.47 -7.69 3.88
N LYS A 20 -3.73 -6.55 3.23
CA LYS A 20 -4.93 -6.34 2.41
C LYS A 20 -4.48 -5.78 1.06
N GLY A 21 -4.71 -6.51 -0.02
CA GLY A 21 -4.41 -6.06 -1.39
C GLY A 21 -5.35 -4.96 -1.92
N PHE A 22 -6.05 -4.29 -1.00
CA PHE A 22 -6.97 -3.20 -1.26
C PHE A 22 -6.71 -2.07 -0.27
N VAL A 23 -7.11 -0.87 -0.66
CA VAL A 23 -7.06 0.33 0.16
C VAL A 23 -8.44 0.96 0.19
N THR A 24 -8.74 1.67 1.28
CA THR A 24 -9.97 2.45 1.40
C THR A 24 -9.69 3.94 1.57
N VAL A 25 -10.70 4.77 1.34
CA VAL A 25 -10.58 6.22 1.54
C VAL A 25 -10.32 6.55 3.02
N GLY A 26 -10.94 5.80 3.95
CA GLY A 26 -10.67 5.92 5.38
C GLY A 26 -9.22 5.62 5.72
N GLU A 27 -8.64 4.56 5.14
CA GLU A 27 -7.23 4.22 5.32
C GLU A 27 -6.30 5.29 4.76
N MET A 28 -6.55 5.81 3.56
CA MET A 28 -5.75 6.91 2.99
C MET A 28 -5.77 8.15 3.88
N LYS A 29 -6.95 8.50 4.41
CA LYS A 29 -7.10 9.65 5.32
C LYS A 29 -6.36 9.42 6.64
N SER A 30 -6.48 8.23 7.23
CA SER A 30 -5.85 7.94 8.52
C SER A 30 -4.34 7.67 8.45
N SER A 31 -3.84 7.14 7.34
CA SER A 31 -2.43 6.74 7.19
C SER A 31 -1.57 7.84 6.57
N LEU A 32 -2.09 8.52 5.54
CA LEU A 32 -1.36 9.56 4.79
C LEU A 32 -1.80 10.98 5.19
N ASN A 33 -2.80 11.13 6.06
CA ASN A 33 -3.39 12.41 6.45
C ASN A 33 -3.89 13.23 5.24
N TRP A 34 -4.39 12.52 4.22
CA TRP A 34 -4.92 13.14 3.01
C TRP A 34 -6.39 13.52 3.17
N GLU A 35 -6.75 14.63 2.53
CA GLU A 35 -8.15 15.01 2.38
C GLU A 35 -8.92 14.00 1.54
N THR A 36 -10.20 13.84 1.88
CA THR A 36 -11.10 12.86 1.24
C THR A 36 -11.17 13.07 -0.27
N GLU A 37 -11.22 14.31 -0.73
CA GLU A 37 -11.27 14.61 -2.17
C GLU A 37 -9.99 14.20 -2.89
N ARG A 38 -8.82 14.46 -2.28
CA ARG A 38 -7.53 14.08 -2.86
C ARG A 38 -7.40 12.56 -2.97
N ALA A 39 -7.80 11.84 -1.92
CA ALA A 39 -7.80 10.37 -1.92
C ALA A 39 -8.71 9.82 -3.03
N LYS A 40 -9.95 10.34 -3.14
CA LYS A 40 -10.88 9.94 -4.20
C LYS A 40 -10.33 10.24 -5.60
N HIS A 41 -9.77 11.43 -5.81
CA HIS A 41 -9.25 11.83 -7.12
C HIS A 41 -8.13 10.88 -7.61
N VAL A 42 -7.22 10.49 -6.71
CA VAL A 42 -6.15 9.54 -7.04
C VAL A 42 -6.73 8.16 -7.33
N LEU A 43 -7.66 7.68 -6.52
CA LEU A 43 -8.31 6.38 -6.73
C LEU A 43 -9.08 6.34 -8.05
N GLU A 44 -9.84 7.38 -8.37
CA GLU A 44 -10.54 7.53 -9.65
C GLU A 44 -9.59 7.55 -10.85
N HIS A 45 -8.43 8.21 -10.70
CA HIS A 45 -7.41 8.19 -11.75
C HIS A 45 -6.88 6.77 -11.96
N LEU A 46 -6.59 6.03 -10.89
CA LEU A 46 -6.13 4.65 -10.99
C LEU A 46 -7.20 3.71 -11.59
N LEU A 47 -8.49 3.95 -11.32
CA LEU A 47 -9.58 3.23 -11.98
C LEU A 47 -9.61 3.52 -13.49
N LYS A 48 -9.43 4.78 -13.90
CA LYS A 48 -9.43 5.20 -15.31
C LYS A 48 -8.26 4.60 -16.09
N GLU A 49 -7.08 4.53 -15.48
CA GLU A 49 -5.89 3.90 -16.05
C GLU A 49 -5.95 2.36 -16.03
N GLY A 50 -7.00 1.77 -15.44
CA GLY A 50 -7.12 0.31 -15.29
C GLY A 50 -6.14 -0.31 -14.30
N LEU A 51 -5.52 0.50 -13.45
CA LEU A 51 -4.54 0.10 -12.44
C LEU A 51 -5.17 -0.30 -11.11
N ALA A 52 -6.46 -0.01 -10.93
CA ALA A 52 -7.22 -0.41 -9.76
C ALA A 52 -8.61 -0.91 -10.17
N TRP A 53 -9.23 -1.69 -9.29
CA TRP A 53 -10.63 -2.11 -9.39
C TRP A 53 -11.39 -1.66 -8.15
N VAL A 54 -12.63 -1.21 -8.33
CA VAL A 54 -13.50 -0.84 -7.22
C VAL A 54 -14.41 -2.02 -6.86
N ASP A 55 -14.47 -2.32 -5.57
CA ASP A 55 -15.41 -3.24 -4.97
C ASP A 55 -16.34 -2.47 -4.03
N SER A 56 -17.55 -2.19 -4.52
CA SER A 56 -18.60 -1.53 -3.76
C SER A 56 -19.52 -2.50 -3.01
N GLN A 57 -19.27 -3.81 -3.09
CA GLN A 57 -20.08 -4.84 -2.43
C GLN A 57 -19.54 -5.17 -1.03
N ALA A 58 -18.34 -4.69 -0.71
CA ALA A 58 -17.76 -4.83 0.61
C ALA A 58 -18.63 -4.16 1.69
N PRO A 59 -18.84 -4.83 2.85
CA PRO A 59 -19.56 -4.23 3.96
C PRO A 59 -18.76 -3.06 4.54
N GLY A 60 -19.40 -1.87 4.62
CA GLY A 60 -18.80 -0.66 5.16
C GLY A 60 -18.46 0.35 4.07
N GLU A 61 -17.20 0.38 3.62
CA GLU A 61 -16.70 1.33 2.63
C GLU A 61 -16.22 0.63 1.36
N ALA A 62 -16.28 1.34 0.23
CA ALA A 62 -15.79 0.84 -1.05
C ALA A 62 -14.29 0.53 -0.95
N GLN A 63 -13.94 -0.68 -1.37
CA GLN A 63 -12.56 -1.17 -1.37
C GLN A 63 -11.97 -1.00 -2.76
N TYR A 64 -10.78 -0.41 -2.83
CA TYR A 64 -10.06 -0.22 -4.09
C TYR A 64 -8.91 -1.21 -4.13
N TRP A 65 -9.02 -2.20 -5.01
CA TRP A 65 -8.04 -3.26 -5.19
C TRP A 65 -6.95 -2.81 -6.15
N LEU A 66 -5.69 -2.87 -5.75
CA LEU A 66 -4.55 -2.47 -6.58
C LEU A 66 -3.66 -3.70 -6.86
N PRO A 67 -3.68 -4.27 -8.07
CA PRO A 67 -2.79 -5.36 -8.48
C PRO A 67 -1.30 -5.05 -8.23
N ALA A 68 -0.91 -3.78 -8.34
CA ALA A 68 0.47 -3.33 -8.11
C ALA A 68 0.94 -3.49 -6.65
N LEU A 69 0.03 -3.48 -5.66
CA LEU A 69 0.41 -3.72 -4.26
C LEU A 69 0.91 -5.15 -4.05
N PHE A 70 0.48 -6.09 -4.88
CA PHE A 70 0.97 -7.46 -4.86
C PHE A 70 2.39 -7.56 -5.44
N THR A 71 2.67 -6.84 -6.53
CA THR A 71 3.98 -6.87 -7.20
C THR A 71 5.12 -6.38 -6.30
N ALA A 72 4.88 -5.38 -5.45
CA ALA A 72 5.89 -4.88 -4.51
C ALA A 72 6.27 -5.91 -3.41
N LEU A 73 5.43 -6.91 -3.17
CA LEU A 73 5.68 -7.97 -2.18
C LEU A 73 6.30 -9.23 -2.80
N TYR A 74 6.17 -9.42 -4.12
CA TYR A 74 6.56 -10.65 -4.81
C TYR A 74 7.58 -10.49 -5.95
N CYS A 75 7.97 -9.27 -6.32
CA CYS A 75 9.04 -9.03 -7.29
C CYS A 75 10.33 -8.67 -6.55
N PRO A 76 11.14 -9.65 -6.10
CA PRO A 76 12.52 -9.34 -5.77
C PRO A 76 13.13 -8.77 -7.04
N GLN A 77 13.68 -7.56 -6.92
CA GLN A 77 14.52 -6.88 -7.88
C GLN A 77 15.26 -7.93 -8.71
N MET A 78 14.89 -8.11 -9.97
CA MET A 78 15.71 -8.87 -10.90
C MET A 78 16.98 -8.04 -11.02
N ASN A 79 17.94 -8.33 -10.13
CA ASN A 79 19.29 -7.84 -10.21
C ASN A 79 19.76 -8.35 -11.57
N MET A 80 19.75 -7.48 -12.58
CA MET A 80 20.37 -7.80 -13.85
C MET A 80 21.83 -7.94 -13.50
N GLU A 81 22.26 -9.19 -13.31
CA GLU A 81 23.65 -9.55 -13.17
C GLU A 81 24.33 -9.02 -14.42
N GLU A 82 25.11 -7.96 -14.27
CA GLU A 82 26.01 -7.42 -15.29
C GLU A 82 27.14 -8.44 -15.52
N ASN A 83 26.78 -9.60 -16.05
CA ASN A 83 27.70 -10.56 -16.62
C ASN A 83 27.64 -10.41 -18.14
N GLY A 84 28.36 -9.42 -18.63
CA GLY A 84 28.63 -9.23 -20.05
C GLY A 84 29.78 -8.25 -20.21
N GLY A 85 31.01 -8.79 -20.24
CA GLY A 85 32.26 -8.04 -20.45
C GLY A 85 32.31 -7.25 -21.77
N PRO A 86 33.45 -6.60 -22.10
CA PRO A 86 34.43 -7.36 -22.88
C PRO A 86 35.91 -7.00 -22.68
N SER A 87 36.74 -7.94 -23.19
CA SER A 87 38.15 -7.87 -23.64
C SER A 87 39.25 -8.02 -22.60
#